data_AF-A0A8T7DFD0-F1
#
_entry.id   AF-A0A8T7DFD0-F1
#
_cell.length_a   1.000
_cell.length_b   1.000
_cell.length_c   1.000
_cell.angle_alpha   90.00
_cell.angle_beta   90.00
_cell.angle_gamma   90.00
#
_symmetry.space_group_name_H-M   'P 1'
#
loop_
_entity.id
_entity.type
_entity.pdbx_description
1 polymer ?
#
loop_
_entity_poly.entity_id
_entity_poly.type
_entity_poly.pdbx_seq_one_letter_code
_entity_poly.pdbx_strand_id
1 'polypeptide(L)'
;MNKLSSSPISDERDEYPKVTQTDLDRATFRVRLKPAPRQQRITLSLDTSLIDYFKSKAGEHGYQALISEILRQAKERDLKEAVTMSRS
;
A
#
# COMPACT_ATOMS: atom_id res chain seq x y z
N MET A 1 -28.89 23.62 -27.05
CA MET A 1 -29.19 22.42 -26.24
C MET A 1 -28.38 21.24 -26.77
N ASN A 2 -27.32 20.84 -26.08
CA ASN A 2 -26.48 19.69 -26.41
C ASN A 2 -27.07 18.43 -25.77
N LYS A 3 -27.55 17.51 -26.60
CA LYS A 3 -28.11 16.23 -26.14
C LYS A 3 -26.97 15.42 -25.53
N LEU A 4 -27.07 15.14 -24.23
CA LEU A 4 -26.22 14.20 -23.51
C LEU A 4 -26.37 12.84 -24.20
N SER A 5 -25.35 12.45 -24.96
CA SER A 5 -25.23 11.10 -25.51
C SER A 5 -24.89 10.16 -24.37
N SER A 6 -25.91 9.63 -23.71
CA SER A 6 -25.77 8.49 -22.81
C SER A 6 -26.27 7.26 -23.57
N SER A 7 -25.34 6.44 -24.04
CA SER A 7 -25.69 5.12 -24.56
C SER A 7 -26.09 4.23 -23.37
N PRO A 8 -27.21 3.50 -23.45
CA PRO A 8 -27.52 2.48 -22.46
C PRO A 8 -26.42 1.43 -22.49
N ILE A 9 -25.87 1.10 -21.32
CA ILE A 9 -25.04 -0.09 -21.11
C ILE A 9 -25.93 -1.30 -21.43
N SER A 10 -25.73 -1.91 -22.61
CA SER A 10 -26.48 -3.11 -23.04
C SER A 10 -26.08 -4.30 -22.18
N ASP A 11 -26.88 -4.63 -21.17
CA ASP A 11 -26.75 -5.86 -20.35
C ASP A 11 -26.90 -7.15 -21.21
N GLU A 12 -27.53 -7.06 -22.38
CA GLU A 12 -27.86 -8.20 -23.25
C GLU A 12 -26.67 -8.77 -24.07
N ARG A 13 -25.50 -8.11 -24.06
CA ARG A 13 -24.32 -8.54 -24.84
C ARG A 13 -23.06 -8.73 -24.01
N ASP A 14 -23.15 -8.66 -22.69
CA ASP A 14 -22.00 -8.93 -21.84
C ASP A 14 -21.91 -10.45 -21.59
N GLU A 15 -21.40 -11.17 -22.60
CA GLU A 15 -21.14 -12.62 -22.56
C GLU A 15 -19.97 -12.98 -21.63
N TYR A 16 -19.33 -11.98 -21.00
CA TYR A 16 -18.26 -12.20 -20.05
C TYR A 16 -18.80 -12.65 -18.68
N PRO A 17 -18.12 -13.60 -18.03
CA PRO A 17 -18.46 -13.96 -16.66
C PRO A 17 -18.32 -12.74 -15.76
N LYS A 18 -19.28 -12.55 -14.86
CA LYS A 18 -19.23 -11.48 -13.86
C LYS A 18 -17.98 -11.64 -13.02
N VAL A 19 -17.21 -10.56 -12.88
CA VAL A 19 -16.03 -10.53 -12.01
C VAL A 19 -16.45 -10.85 -10.58
N THR A 20 -15.91 -11.93 -10.03
CA THR A 20 -16.21 -12.38 -8.66
C THR A 20 -15.16 -11.86 -7.66
N GLN A 21 -15.50 -11.88 -6.37
CA GLN A 21 -14.53 -11.55 -5.32
C GLN A 21 -13.31 -12.48 -5.35
N THR A 22 -13.51 -13.77 -5.68
CA THR A 22 -12.43 -14.75 -5.82
C THR A 22 -11.46 -14.37 -6.94
N ASP A 23 -11.93 -13.73 -8.00
CA ASP A 23 -11.07 -13.24 -9.09
C ASP A 23 -10.20 -12.07 -8.62
N LEU A 24 -10.76 -11.18 -7.79
CA LEU A 24 -10.02 -10.08 -7.18
C LEU A 24 -9.00 -10.56 -6.13
N ASP A 25 -9.34 -11.59 -5.37
CA ASP A 25 -8.47 -12.15 -4.33
C ASP A 25 -7.20 -12.79 -4.94
N ARG A 26 -7.32 -13.39 -6.14
CA ARG A 26 -6.19 -13.95 -6.90
C ARG A 26 -5.43 -12.89 -7.72
N ALA A 27 -5.93 -11.65 -7.78
CA ALA A 27 -5.35 -10.63 -8.62
C ALA A 27 -4.04 -10.07 -8.05
N THR A 28 -3.02 -9.97 -8.90
CA THR A 28 -1.74 -9.33 -8.56
C THR A 28 -1.82 -7.81 -8.76
N PHE A 29 -1.58 -7.04 -7.70
CA PHE A 29 -1.50 -5.59 -7.80
C PHE A 29 -0.24 -5.17 -8.58
N ARG A 30 -0.41 -4.41 -9.66
CA ARG A 30 0.68 -3.94 -10.54
C ARG A 30 0.55 -2.45 -10.81
N VAL A 31 1.69 -1.75 -10.82
CA VAL A 31 1.81 -0.35 -11.25
C VAL A 31 2.79 -0.31 -12.42
N ARG A 32 2.38 0.28 -13.55
CA ARG A 32 3.18 0.28 -14.81
C ARG A 32 3.64 -1.13 -15.21
N LEU A 33 2.73 -2.11 -15.15
CA LEU A 33 2.98 -3.52 -15.45
C LEU A 33 3.97 -4.23 -14.51
N LYS A 34 4.51 -3.58 -13.47
CA LYS A 34 5.39 -4.20 -12.48
C LYS A 34 4.60 -4.56 -11.21
N PRO A 35 4.80 -5.74 -10.62
CA PRO A 35 4.25 -6.05 -9.30
C PRO A 35 4.63 -4.94 -8.31
N ALA A 36 3.64 -4.40 -7.61
CA ALA A 36 3.83 -3.34 -6.64
C ALA A 36 3.40 -3.81 -5.26
N PRO A 37 4.13 -3.45 -4.19
CA PRO A 37 3.69 -3.74 -2.84
C PRO A 37 2.39 -2.98 -2.57
N ARG A 38 1.42 -3.67 -1.95
CA ARG A 38 0.20 -3.02 -1.45
C ARG A 38 0.58 -2.17 -0.24
N GLN A 39 0.39 -0.85 -0.33
CA GLN A 39 0.48 0.01 0.84
C GLN A 39 -0.80 -0.15 1.67
N GLN A 40 -0.65 -0.54 2.92
CA GLN A 40 -1.75 -0.60 3.86
C GLN A 40 -1.69 0.63 4.77
N ARG A 41 -2.82 1.34 4.87
CA ARG A 41 -2.97 2.42 5.84
C ARG A 41 -3.52 1.85 7.13
N ILE A 42 -2.79 2.02 8.21
CA ILE A 42 -3.21 1.63 9.56
C ILE A 42 -3.30 2.88 10.44
N THR A 43 -4.21 2.85 11.40
CA THR A 43 -4.26 3.84 12.49
C THR A 43 -3.48 3.26 13.67
N LEU A 44 -2.40 3.94 14.08
CA LEU A 44 -1.55 3.55 15.21
C LEU A 44 -1.48 4.70 16.20
N SER A 45 -1.69 4.42 17.48
CA SER A 45 -1.43 5.38 18.56
C SER A 45 0.05 5.35 18.91
N LEU A 46 0.68 6.52 18.87
CA LEU A 46 2.07 6.74 19.28
C LEU A 46 2.08 7.74 20.43
N ASP A 47 3.07 7.61 21.31
CA ASP A 47 3.31 8.58 22.37
C ASP A 47 3.56 9.98 21.78
N THR A 48 3.03 11.00 22.42
CA THR A 48 3.19 12.40 22.00
C THR A 48 4.66 12.80 21.89
N SER A 49 5.50 12.35 22.82
CA SER A 49 6.95 12.63 22.81
C SER A 49 7.65 12.08 21.55
N LEU A 50 7.25 10.89 21.10
CA LEU A 50 7.75 10.26 19.87
C LEU A 50 7.28 11.02 18.64
N ILE A 51 6.01 11.44 18.61
CA ILE A 51 5.46 12.24 17.50
C ILE A 51 6.24 13.55 17.38
N ASP A 52 6.50 14.24 18.48
CA ASP A 52 7.21 15.52 18.48
C ASP A 52 8.68 15.37 18.09
N TYR A 53 9.34 14.28 18.52
CA TYR A 53 10.66 13.91 18.03
C TYR A 53 10.67 13.75 16.50
N PHE A 54 9.73 13.01 15.92
CA PHE A 54 9.70 12.83 14.47
C PHE A 54 9.32 14.11 13.73
N LYS A 55 8.42 14.94 14.28
CA LYS A 55 8.08 16.25 13.70
C LYS A 55 9.28 17.17 13.64
N SER A 56 10.05 17.28 14.72
CA SER A 56 11.26 18.13 14.76
C SER A 56 12.35 17.64 13.79
N LYS A 57 12.44 16.32 13.58
CA LYS A 57 13.46 15.71 12.71
C LYS A 57 13.08 15.68 11.23
N ALA A 58 11.80 15.74 10.90
CA ALA A 58 11.34 15.43 9.55
C ALA A 58 11.47 16.55 8.51
N GLY A 59 11.78 17.78 8.92
CA GLY A 59 11.94 18.92 8.02
C GLY A 59 10.79 19.00 7.00
N GLU A 60 11.12 19.12 5.72
CA GLU A 60 10.15 19.21 4.61
C GLU A 60 9.53 17.87 4.18
N HIS A 61 10.19 16.74 4.46
CA HIS A 61 9.78 15.41 3.97
C HIS A 61 8.62 14.79 4.75
N GLY A 62 8.21 15.40 5.86
CA GLY A 62 7.08 14.97 6.68
C GLY A 62 7.41 13.77 7.59
N TYR A 63 6.91 13.81 8.82
CA TYR A 63 7.27 12.84 9.87
C TYR A 63 6.80 11.40 9.57
N GLN A 64 5.76 11.23 8.75
CA GLN A 64 5.27 9.91 8.34
C GLN A 64 6.27 9.15 7.46
N ALA A 65 6.96 9.85 6.56
CA ALA A 65 7.99 9.25 5.71
C ALA A 65 9.18 8.75 6.55
N LEU A 66 9.57 9.57 7.54
CA LEU A 66 10.65 9.23 8.47
C LEU A 66 10.31 8.01 9.34
N ILE A 67 9.09 7.92 9.85
CA ILE A 67 8.62 6.74 10.61
C ILE A 67 8.67 5.50 9.73
N SER A 68 8.17 5.59 8.50
CA SER A 68 8.15 4.46 7.56
C SER A 68 9.56 3.95 7.24
N GLU A 69 10.51 4.86 7.06
CA GLU A 69 11.90 4.53 6.79
C GLU A 69 12.57 3.84 7.98
N ILE A 70 12.33 4.32 9.19
CA ILE A 70 12.90 3.71 10.41
C ILE A 70 12.34 2.30 10.61
N LEU A 71 11.03 2.10 10.41
CA LEU A 71 10.42 0.79 10.50
C LEU A 71 10.98 -0.18 9.45
N ARG A 72 11.27 0.30 8.23
CA ARG A 72 11.93 -0.48 7.19
C ARG A 72 13.34 -0.90 7.61
N GLN A 73 14.13 0.04 8.14
CA GLN A 73 15.48 -0.25 8.60
C GLN A 73 15.50 -1.22 9.79
N ALA A 74 14.57 -1.08 10.74
CA ALA A 74 14.44 -2.00 11.86
C ALA A 74 14.16 -3.43 11.36
N LYS A 75 13.17 -3.60 10.46
CA LYS A 75 12.87 -4.88 9.82
C LYS A 75 14.08 -5.48 9.10
N GLU A 76 14.84 -4.66 8.35
CA GLU A 76 16.03 -5.13 7.64
C GLU A 76 17.14 -5.60 8.58
N ARG A 77 17.28 -4.98 9.77
CA ARG A 77 18.24 -5.44 10.80
C ARG A 77 17.79 -6.76 11.42
N ASP A 78 16.53 -6.88 11.82
CA ASP A 78 15.98 -8.10 12.39
C ASP A 78 16.15 -9.30 11.44
N LEU A 79 15.92 -9.10 10.14
CA LEU A 79 16.15 -10.14 9.14
C LEU A 79 17.62 -10.56 9.05
N LYS A 80 18.56 -9.61 9.10
CA LYS A 80 20.00 -9.90 9.04
C LYS A 80 20.46 -10.67 10.28
N GLU A 81 19.95 -10.33 11.44
CA GLU A 81 20.25 -11.01 12.71
C GLU A 81 19.69 -12.44 12.71
N ALA A 82 18.45 -12.63 12.25
CA ALA A 82 17.83 -13.95 12.12
C ALA A 82 18.60 -14.89 11.16
N VAL A 83 19.07 -14.37 10.03
CA VAL A 83 19.88 -15.16 9.06
C VAL A 83 21.24 -15.54 9.66
N THR A 84 21.82 -14.71 10.51
CA THR A 84 23.11 -14.98 11.16
C THR A 84 22.98 -16.06 12.23
N MET A 85 21.88 -16.05 12.99
CA MET A 85 21.60 -17.07 14.02
C MET A 85 21.21 -18.44 13.44
N SER A 86 20.65 -18.49 12.22
CA SER A 86 20.32 -19.75 11.53
C SER A 86 21.53 -20.42 10.85
N ARG A 87 22.67 -19.73 10.74
CA ARG A 87 23.91 -20.25 10.14
C ARG A 87 24.95 -20.71 11.18
N SER A 88 24.62 -20.57 12.46
CA SER A 88 25.43 -21.03 13.60
C SER A 88 24.83 -22.31 14.16
#